data_AF-A0AAD6MRI4-F1
#
_entry.id   AF-A0AAD6MRI4-F1
#
_cell.length_a   1.000
_cell.length_b   1.000
_cell.length_c   1.000
_cell.angle_alpha   90.00
_cell.angle_beta   90.00
_cell.angle_gamma   90.00
#
_symmetry.space_group_name_H-M   'P 1'
#
loop_
_entity.id
_entity.type
_entity.pdbx_description
1 polymer ?
#
loop_
_entity_poly.entity_id
_entity_poly.type
_entity_poly.pdbx_seq_one_letter_code
_entity_poly.pdbx_strand_id
1 'polypeptide(L)'
;MCFTMPPDAIIRTTAYHRRDFCLSIIWYPSWEHVNIISSIAKPFPRTPSVGIGTLDCLPLELLLDTLCRLDIHSLLRFRQMNLRSRQTVDSLSQYQKIASHGLNLICALFRTRRAADIPLLDFYDTLCTKPCAFCGEFAGFISLLTWKRCCFACLQKAPETQVRTLASMRKQLHLTKPELAQLVSFKSLPGIYTMNETIIKSRTTIVSLHEVMVASKRQSPTQPQASQVIIVDRNQKFNFMRSCALPYYDKATGNVERGISCAGCQLAIEKKIFTTGTTTLQFDARDKVYTQDGFLDHFRWYEQAQVLWKSSAEGTKKPTELPLFALMEGHFKSRE
;
A
#
# COMPACT_ATOMS: atom_id res chain seq x y z
N MET A 1 39.53 -9.32 0.96
CA MET A 1 39.09 -10.08 -0.23
C MET A 1 37.63 -9.76 -0.49
N CYS A 2 37.34 -8.93 -1.49
CA CYS A 2 35.97 -8.63 -1.93
C CYS A 2 35.46 -9.81 -2.76
N PHE A 3 34.88 -10.82 -2.12
CA PHE A 3 33.98 -11.73 -2.81
C PHE A 3 32.75 -10.92 -3.23
N THR A 4 32.58 -10.70 -4.53
CA THR A 4 31.35 -10.17 -5.10
C THR A 4 30.25 -11.21 -4.89
N MET A 5 29.63 -11.18 -3.71
CA MET A 5 28.49 -12.03 -3.42
C MET A 5 27.36 -11.70 -4.39
N PRO A 6 26.75 -12.69 -5.08
CA PRO A 6 25.69 -12.42 -6.03
C PRO A 6 24.46 -11.83 -5.31
N PRO A 7 24.06 -10.58 -5.59
CA PRO A 7 23.01 -9.88 -4.85
C PRO A 7 21.67 -10.65 -4.80
N ASP A 8 21.28 -11.23 -5.93
CA ASP A 8 20.05 -12.02 -6.03
C ASP A 8 20.07 -13.26 -5.14
N ALA A 9 21.23 -13.90 -4.98
CA ALA A 9 21.36 -15.08 -4.12
C ALA A 9 21.21 -14.69 -2.66
N ILE A 10 21.81 -13.58 -2.23
CA ILE A 10 21.64 -13.05 -0.87
C ILE A 10 20.16 -12.80 -0.60
N ILE A 11 19.47 -12.08 -1.48
CA ILE A 11 18.05 -11.74 -1.32
C ILE A 11 17.20 -13.01 -1.23
N ARG A 12 17.35 -13.95 -2.17
CA ARG A 12 16.57 -15.20 -2.17
C ARG A 12 16.77 -16.04 -0.90
N THR A 13 17.97 -16.00 -0.33
CA THR A 13 18.33 -16.86 0.81
C THR A 13 18.02 -16.23 2.16
N THR A 14 18.12 -14.90 2.27
CA THR A 14 18.11 -14.20 3.57
C THR A 14 17.04 -13.12 3.70
N ALA A 15 16.27 -12.88 2.65
CA ALA A 15 15.08 -12.04 2.69
C ALA A 15 13.83 -12.88 2.43
N TYR A 16 12.68 -12.31 2.76
CA TYR A 16 11.38 -12.88 2.45
C TYR A 16 10.34 -11.77 2.25
N HIS A 17 9.26 -12.07 1.56
CA HIS A 17 8.14 -11.14 1.46
C HIS A 17 7.18 -11.38 2.61
N ARG A 18 6.89 -10.34 3.41
CA ARG A 18 6.00 -10.45 4.55
C ARG A 18 4.54 -10.22 4.13
N ARG A 19 3.85 -11.30 3.76
CA ARG A 19 2.52 -11.28 3.16
C ARG A 19 1.41 -10.90 4.15
N ASP A 20 1.60 -11.11 5.44
CA ASP A 20 0.65 -10.77 6.52
C ASP A 20 0.31 -9.29 6.58
N PHE A 21 1.25 -8.41 6.24
CA PHE A 21 0.99 -6.99 6.08
C PHE A 21 -0.06 -6.71 5.01
N CYS A 22 0.04 -7.34 3.85
CA CYS A 22 -0.95 -7.20 2.78
C CYS A 22 -2.31 -7.77 3.18
N LEU A 23 -2.35 -8.89 3.92
CA LEU A 23 -3.61 -9.49 4.38
C LEU A 23 -4.26 -8.75 5.56
N SER A 24 -3.53 -7.84 6.21
CA SER A 24 -4.02 -7.04 7.33
C SER A 24 -4.79 -5.78 6.91
N ILE A 25 -4.77 -5.43 5.63
CA ILE A 25 -5.37 -4.20 5.05
C ILE A 25 -6.40 -4.55 3.96
N ILE A 26 -6.89 -3.57 3.18
CA ILE A 26 -7.77 -3.87 2.05
C ILE A 26 -7.02 -4.72 1.03
N TRP A 27 -7.50 -5.94 0.87
CA TRP A 27 -6.94 -6.95 0.00
C TRP A 27 -8.04 -7.82 -0.57
N TYR A 28 -7.83 -8.28 -1.80
CA TYR A 28 -8.68 -9.26 -2.46
C TYR A 28 -7.81 -10.43 -2.90
N PRO A 29 -8.34 -11.66 -2.77
CA PRO A 29 -7.63 -12.84 -3.23
C PRO A 29 -7.40 -12.81 -4.73
N SER A 30 -6.35 -13.49 -5.16
CA SER A 30 -5.91 -13.46 -6.56
C SER A 30 -7.02 -13.91 -7.53
N TRP A 31 -7.81 -14.93 -7.16
CA TRP A 31 -8.90 -15.46 -7.97
C TRP A 31 -10.06 -14.47 -8.20
N GLU A 32 -10.30 -13.51 -7.31
CA GLU A 32 -11.29 -12.44 -7.55
C GLU A 32 -10.92 -11.59 -8.78
N HIS A 33 -9.63 -11.56 -9.13
CA HIS A 33 -9.12 -10.74 -10.22
C HIS A 33 -8.89 -11.53 -11.52
N VAL A 34 -8.68 -12.85 -11.47
CA VAL A 34 -8.30 -13.67 -12.65
C VAL A 34 -9.22 -13.43 -13.85
N ASN A 35 -10.53 -13.40 -13.64
CA ASN A 35 -11.51 -13.25 -14.72
C ASN A 35 -11.53 -11.84 -15.33
N ILE A 36 -11.09 -10.82 -14.59
CA ILE A 36 -11.13 -9.42 -15.04
C ILE A 36 -9.77 -8.91 -15.53
N ILE A 37 -8.65 -9.52 -15.11
CA ILE A 37 -7.29 -9.09 -15.49
C ILE A 37 -7.15 -9.01 -17.01
N SER A 38 -7.57 -10.05 -17.74
CA SER A 38 -7.47 -10.05 -19.21
C SER A 38 -8.31 -8.91 -19.82
N SER A 39 -9.53 -8.70 -19.32
CA SER A 39 -10.43 -7.65 -19.81
C SER A 39 -9.92 -6.24 -19.49
N ILE A 40 -9.25 -6.04 -18.36
CA ILE A 40 -8.76 -4.73 -17.91
C ILE A 40 -7.41 -4.42 -18.54
N ALA A 41 -6.48 -5.37 -18.60
CA ALA A 41 -5.12 -5.15 -19.05
C ALA A 41 -4.94 -5.29 -20.57
N LYS A 42 -5.79 -6.07 -21.26
CA LYS A 42 -5.61 -6.33 -22.70
C LYS A 42 -6.72 -5.71 -23.55
N PRO A 43 -6.37 -5.24 -24.76
CA PRO A 43 -7.35 -4.90 -25.78
C PRO A 43 -8.02 -6.17 -26.30
N PHE A 44 -9.22 -6.01 -26.85
CA PHE A 44 -9.88 -7.11 -27.54
C PHE A 44 -9.23 -7.33 -28.91
N PRO A 45 -9.08 -8.60 -29.37
CA PRO A 45 -8.47 -8.93 -30.66
C PRO A 45 -9.46 -8.66 -31.81
N ARG A 46 -9.97 -7.43 -31.90
CA ARG A 46 -10.92 -6.98 -32.92
C ARG A 46 -10.50 -5.61 -33.42
N THR A 47 -10.60 -5.42 -34.73
CA THR A 47 -10.39 -4.11 -35.35
C THR A 47 -11.62 -3.23 -35.14
N PRO A 48 -11.47 -1.96 -34.73
CA PRO A 48 -12.61 -1.05 -34.65
C PRO A 48 -13.09 -0.74 -36.06
N SER A 49 -14.40 -0.77 -36.27
CA SER A 49 -15.05 -0.30 -37.50
C SER A 49 -15.49 1.16 -37.42
N VAL A 50 -15.46 1.76 -36.23
CA VAL A 50 -15.92 3.12 -35.95
C VAL A 50 -14.92 3.82 -35.03
N GLY A 51 -14.76 5.14 -35.21
CA GLY A 51 -13.94 6.01 -34.37
C GLY A 51 -14.54 6.31 -32.98
N ILE A 52 -13.98 7.31 -32.30
CA ILE A 52 -14.50 7.90 -31.05
C ILE A 52 -15.33 9.18 -31.30
N GLY A 53 -15.68 9.46 -32.56
CA GLY A 53 -16.62 10.51 -32.94
C GLY A 53 -15.93 11.86 -33.02
N THR A 54 -16.52 12.89 -32.42
CA THR A 54 -15.95 14.26 -32.43
C THR A 54 -14.59 14.35 -31.74
N LEU A 55 -14.26 13.40 -30.86
CA LEU A 55 -12.94 13.32 -30.24
C LEU A 55 -11.82 12.93 -31.23
N ASP A 56 -12.15 12.31 -32.37
CA ASP A 56 -11.17 12.04 -33.43
C ASP A 56 -10.68 13.33 -34.11
N CYS A 57 -11.37 14.46 -33.91
CA CYS A 57 -10.92 15.76 -34.40
C CYS A 57 -9.76 16.35 -33.58
N LEU A 58 -9.47 15.79 -32.39
CA LEU A 58 -8.36 16.25 -31.56
C LEU A 58 -7.03 15.67 -32.09
N PRO A 59 -5.95 16.47 -32.11
CA PRO A 59 -4.60 15.95 -32.23
C PRO A 59 -4.36 14.83 -31.21
N LEU A 60 -3.64 13.80 -31.62
CA LEU A 60 -3.42 12.60 -30.81
C LEU A 60 -2.84 12.95 -29.43
N GLU A 61 -1.91 13.90 -29.38
CA GLU A 61 -1.25 14.35 -28.15
C GLU A 61 -2.26 14.96 -27.17
N LEU A 62 -3.19 15.80 -27.66
CA LEU A 62 -4.22 16.43 -26.83
C LEU A 62 -5.25 15.41 -26.34
N LEU A 63 -5.60 14.44 -27.18
CA LEU A 63 -6.48 13.35 -26.79
C LEU A 63 -5.84 12.52 -25.66
N LEU A 64 -4.58 12.09 -25.82
CA LEU A 64 -3.89 11.27 -24.83
C LEU A 64 -3.62 12.03 -23.52
N ASP A 65 -3.26 13.32 -23.57
CA ASP A 65 -3.12 14.16 -22.37
C ASP A 65 -4.47 14.31 -21.64
N THR A 66 -5.56 14.55 -22.38
CA THR A 66 -6.90 14.63 -21.80
C THR A 66 -7.26 13.33 -21.08
N LEU A 67 -7.02 12.17 -21.70
CA LEU A 67 -7.29 10.88 -21.09
C LEU A 67 -6.42 10.62 -19.85
N CYS A 68 -5.16 11.08 -19.83
CA CYS A 68 -4.30 10.99 -18.64
C CYS A 68 -4.80 11.82 -17.46
N ARG A 69 -5.58 12.87 -17.71
CA ARG A 69 -6.16 13.73 -16.67
C ARG A 69 -7.53 13.28 -16.19
N LEU A 70 -8.17 12.33 -16.88
CA LEU A 70 -9.42 11.76 -16.41
C LEU A 70 -9.22 10.96 -15.13
N ASP A 71 -10.20 11.03 -14.24
CA ASP A 71 -10.26 10.14 -13.09
C ASP A 71 -10.44 8.68 -13.50
N ILE A 72 -9.98 7.74 -12.66
CA ILE A 72 -10.03 6.30 -12.95
C ILE A 72 -11.45 5.83 -13.29
N HIS A 73 -12.48 6.40 -12.66
CA HIS A 73 -13.86 6.02 -12.93
C HIS A 73 -14.33 6.49 -14.32
N SER A 74 -14.09 7.75 -14.68
CA SER A 74 -14.42 8.32 -15.99
C SER A 74 -13.61 7.67 -17.11
N LEU A 75 -12.32 7.40 -16.89
CA LEU A 75 -11.46 6.71 -17.85
C LEU A 75 -11.97 5.29 -18.16
N LEU A 76 -12.32 4.51 -17.13
CA LEU A 76 -12.82 3.16 -17.34
C LEU A 76 -14.21 3.12 -17.97
N ARG A 77 -15.06 4.14 -17.71
CA ARG A 77 -16.31 4.33 -18.46
C ARG A 77 -16.04 4.66 -19.93
N PHE A 78 -15.13 5.58 -20.21
CA PHE A 78 -14.73 5.91 -21.59
C PHE A 78 -14.19 4.67 -22.32
N ARG A 79 -13.34 3.87 -21.66
CA ARG A 79 -12.81 2.59 -22.17
C ARG A 79 -13.91 1.58 -22.54
N GLN A 80 -15.09 1.68 -21.94
CA GLN A 80 -16.23 0.78 -22.20
C GLN A 80 -17.16 1.26 -23.31
N MET A 81 -16.98 2.48 -23.85
CA MET A 81 -17.89 3.04 -24.85
C MET A 81 -17.87 2.28 -26.19
N ASN A 82 -16.69 2.04 -26.76
CA ASN A 82 -16.55 1.28 -27.99
C ASN A 82 -15.13 0.66 -28.12
N LEU A 83 -14.88 -0.09 -29.21
CA LEU A 83 -13.58 -0.74 -29.43
C LEU A 83 -12.44 0.27 -29.61
N ARG A 84 -12.69 1.42 -30.25
CA ARG A 84 -11.68 2.45 -30.48
C ARG A 84 -11.29 3.12 -29.17
N SER A 85 -12.25 3.53 -28.33
CA SER A 85 -11.98 4.12 -27.02
C SER A 85 -11.20 3.17 -26.12
N ARG A 86 -11.53 1.87 -26.16
CA ARG A 86 -10.76 0.83 -25.49
C ARG A 86 -9.30 0.81 -25.94
N GLN A 87 -9.06 0.75 -27.26
CA GLN A 87 -7.71 0.75 -27.81
C GLN A 87 -6.93 2.02 -27.46
N THR A 88 -7.58 3.18 -27.49
CA THR A 88 -6.94 4.46 -27.12
C THR A 88 -6.55 4.50 -25.65
N VAL A 89 -7.37 3.98 -24.74
CA VAL A 89 -6.98 3.88 -23.32
C VAL A 89 -5.89 2.82 -23.13
N ASP A 90 -5.98 1.70 -23.83
CA ASP A 90 -5.01 0.61 -23.73
C ASP A 90 -3.63 0.99 -24.30
N SER A 91 -3.54 1.99 -25.18
CA SER A 91 -2.25 2.50 -25.67
C SER A 91 -1.53 3.40 -24.66
N LEU A 92 -2.21 3.87 -23.61
CA LEU A 92 -1.60 4.66 -22.54
C LEU A 92 -0.71 3.76 -21.67
N SER A 93 0.59 4.04 -21.67
CA SER A 93 1.56 3.27 -20.87
C SER A 93 1.23 3.34 -19.37
N GLN A 94 0.80 4.51 -18.88
CA GLN A 94 0.38 4.73 -17.50
C GLN A 94 -0.76 3.78 -17.10
N TYR A 95 -1.80 3.69 -17.95
CA TYR A 95 -2.91 2.78 -17.73
C TYR A 95 -2.44 1.33 -17.70
N GLN A 96 -1.58 0.93 -18.64
CA GLN A 96 -1.05 -0.44 -18.69
C GLN A 96 -0.29 -0.84 -17.43
N LYS A 97 0.56 0.05 -16.89
CA LYS A 97 1.27 -0.22 -15.62
C LYS A 97 0.33 -0.31 -14.44
N ILE A 98 -0.69 0.56 -14.38
CA ILE A 98 -1.71 0.54 -13.32
C ILE A 98 -2.56 -0.73 -13.39
N ALA A 99 -3.02 -1.11 -14.59
CA ALA A 99 -3.79 -2.34 -14.79
C ALA A 99 -2.99 -3.59 -14.40
N SER A 100 -1.68 -3.60 -14.68
CA SER A 100 -0.80 -4.75 -14.42
C SER A 100 -0.37 -4.86 -12.95
N HIS A 101 -0.16 -3.74 -12.26
CA HIS A 101 0.48 -3.74 -10.93
C HIS A 101 -0.39 -3.14 -9.81
N GLY A 102 -1.47 -2.44 -10.15
CA GLY A 102 -2.33 -1.69 -9.24
C GLY A 102 -3.77 -2.20 -9.15
N LEU A 103 -4.10 -3.38 -9.71
CA LEU A 103 -5.49 -3.86 -9.79
C LEU A 103 -6.20 -3.95 -8.43
N ASN A 104 -5.49 -4.40 -7.38
CA ASN A 104 -6.04 -4.45 -6.03
C ASN A 104 -6.49 -3.06 -5.54
N LEU A 105 -5.70 -2.02 -5.84
CA LEU A 105 -6.02 -0.64 -5.51
C LEU A 105 -7.16 -0.08 -6.37
N ILE A 106 -7.23 -0.43 -7.67
CA ILE A 106 -8.38 -0.08 -8.52
C ILE A 106 -9.66 -0.66 -7.91
N CYS A 107 -9.69 -1.95 -7.58
CA CYS A 107 -10.83 -2.59 -6.93
C CYS A 107 -11.21 -1.90 -5.61
N ALA A 108 -10.22 -1.55 -4.79
CA ALA A 108 -10.44 -0.82 -3.55
C ALA A 108 -11.09 0.54 -3.82
N LEU A 109 -10.57 1.33 -4.76
CA LEU A 109 -11.13 2.63 -5.13
C LEU A 109 -12.59 2.55 -5.58
N PHE A 110 -12.96 1.57 -6.40
CA PHE A 110 -14.37 1.39 -6.80
C PHE A 110 -15.26 0.98 -5.63
N ARG A 111 -14.83 0.00 -4.83
CA ARG A 111 -15.62 -0.50 -3.69
C ARG A 111 -15.78 0.55 -2.59
N THR A 112 -14.84 1.49 -2.46
CA THR A 112 -14.89 2.62 -1.52
C THR A 112 -15.45 3.91 -2.14
N ARG A 113 -15.85 3.89 -3.43
CA ARG A 113 -16.37 5.04 -4.18
C ARG A 113 -15.41 6.24 -4.23
N ARG A 114 -14.12 5.96 -4.40
CA ARG A 114 -13.04 6.96 -4.51
C ARG A 114 -12.40 7.05 -5.90
N ALA A 115 -12.83 6.20 -6.83
CA ALA A 115 -12.27 6.16 -8.18
C ALA A 115 -12.53 7.46 -8.99
N ALA A 116 -13.52 8.26 -8.61
CA ALA A 116 -13.84 9.54 -9.23
C ALA A 116 -12.93 10.70 -8.78
N ASP A 117 -12.16 10.50 -7.71
CA ASP A 117 -11.34 11.54 -7.10
C ASP A 117 -9.88 11.48 -7.56
N ILE A 118 -9.50 10.43 -8.28
CA ILE A 118 -8.11 10.08 -8.57
C ILE A 118 -7.89 10.11 -10.09
N PRO A 119 -7.18 11.12 -10.62
CA PRO A 119 -6.69 11.14 -12.00
C PRO A 119 -5.79 9.94 -12.32
N LEU A 120 -5.79 9.50 -13.58
CA LEU A 120 -4.88 8.45 -14.06
C LEU A 120 -3.41 8.80 -13.80
N LEU A 121 -3.03 10.05 -14.09
CA LEU A 121 -1.68 10.55 -13.89
C LEU A 121 -1.27 10.51 -12.41
N ASP A 122 -2.13 10.97 -11.51
CA ASP A 122 -1.88 10.96 -10.06
C ASP A 122 -1.72 9.53 -9.52
N PHE A 123 -2.49 8.58 -10.04
CA PHE A 123 -2.31 7.17 -9.71
C PHE A 123 -0.93 6.69 -10.20
N TYR A 124 -0.59 6.98 -11.45
CA TYR A 124 0.68 6.52 -12.03
C TYR A 124 1.89 7.10 -11.29
N ASP A 125 1.88 8.38 -10.96
CA ASP A 125 2.95 9.02 -10.20
C ASP A 125 3.03 8.46 -8.78
N THR A 126 1.89 8.13 -8.17
CA THR A 126 1.87 7.43 -6.89
C THR A 126 2.44 6.02 -7.01
N LEU A 127 2.11 5.26 -8.05
CA LEU A 127 2.71 3.94 -8.32
C LEU A 127 4.24 4.03 -8.46
N CYS A 128 4.73 5.14 -9.00
CA CYS A 128 6.16 5.43 -9.19
C CYS A 128 6.82 6.17 -8.02
N THR A 129 6.13 6.38 -6.91
CA THR A 129 6.71 7.02 -5.72
C THR A 129 7.28 5.96 -4.79
N LYS A 130 8.61 5.95 -4.65
CA LYS A 130 9.35 5.01 -3.80
C LYS A 130 9.29 5.33 -2.29
N PRO A 131 9.55 6.58 -1.85
CA PRO A 131 9.68 6.87 -0.43
C PRO A 131 8.33 7.04 0.27
N CYS A 132 8.33 6.78 1.56
CA CYS A 132 7.24 7.04 2.49
C CYS A 132 7.09 8.55 2.64
N ALA A 133 5.85 9.04 2.49
CA ALA A 133 5.54 10.46 2.62
C ALA A 133 5.84 11.05 4.01
N PHE A 134 6.07 10.18 5.02
CA PHE A 134 6.24 10.59 6.41
C PHE A 134 7.66 10.39 6.95
N CYS A 135 8.38 9.35 6.49
CA CYS A 135 9.70 9.03 7.02
C CYS A 135 10.78 8.78 5.96
N GLY A 136 10.46 8.84 4.66
CA GLY A 136 11.42 8.64 3.58
C GLY A 136 11.78 7.17 3.27
N GLU A 137 11.51 6.23 4.18
CA GLU A 137 11.75 4.79 3.98
C GLU A 137 10.87 4.19 2.86
N PHE A 138 11.13 2.95 2.44
CA PHE A 138 10.32 2.30 1.40
C PHE A 138 8.82 2.23 1.75
N ALA A 139 7.97 2.65 0.81
CA ALA A 139 6.54 2.72 1.01
C ALA A 139 5.77 1.64 0.25
N GLY A 140 5.52 0.50 0.89
CA GLY A 140 4.74 -0.61 0.30
C GLY A 140 3.21 -0.43 0.33
N PHE A 141 2.70 0.64 0.96
CA PHE A 141 1.27 0.83 1.22
C PHE A 141 0.82 2.22 0.83
N ILE A 142 -0.48 2.37 0.55
CA ILE A 142 -1.13 3.65 0.29
C ILE A 142 -2.36 3.82 1.18
N SER A 143 -2.53 5.04 1.69
CA SER A 143 -3.75 5.49 2.35
C SER A 143 -4.75 5.99 1.29
N LEU A 144 -5.93 5.37 1.19
CA LEU A 144 -6.97 5.75 0.22
C LEU A 144 -7.70 7.05 0.59
N LEU A 145 -7.64 7.44 1.87
CA LEU A 145 -8.24 8.69 2.33
C LEU A 145 -7.37 9.90 1.94
N THR A 146 -6.06 9.82 2.19
CA THR A 146 -5.12 10.94 1.96
C THR A 146 -4.37 10.86 0.64
N TRP A 147 -4.48 9.74 -0.08
CA TRP A 147 -3.71 9.45 -1.30
C TRP A 147 -2.19 9.60 -1.11
N LYS A 148 -1.68 9.15 0.05
CA LYS A 148 -0.24 9.16 0.37
C LYS A 148 0.29 7.76 0.58
N ARG A 149 1.47 7.49 0.01
CA ARG A 149 2.22 6.26 0.26
C ARG A 149 2.95 6.29 1.58
N CYS A 150 2.99 5.15 2.26
CA CYS A 150 3.66 5.00 3.53
C CYS A 150 4.23 3.60 3.75
N CYS A 151 5.22 3.50 4.63
CA CYS A 151 5.68 2.22 5.17
C CYS A 151 4.69 1.69 6.21
N PHE A 152 4.82 0.41 6.58
CA PHE A 152 3.90 -0.23 7.53
C PHE A 152 3.90 0.44 8.92
N ALA A 153 5.09 0.83 9.41
CA ALA A 153 5.22 1.51 10.70
C ALA A 153 4.48 2.86 10.72
N CYS A 154 4.63 3.68 9.67
CA CYS A 154 3.92 4.95 9.56
C CYS A 154 2.41 4.76 9.37
N LEU A 155 1.97 3.73 8.64
CA LEU A 155 0.56 3.38 8.54
C LEU A 155 -0.07 3.13 9.92
N GLN A 156 0.66 2.47 10.82
CA GLN A 156 0.18 2.17 12.18
C GLN A 156 0.28 3.39 13.11
N LYS A 157 1.42 4.08 13.10
CA LYS A 157 1.82 4.99 14.19
C LYS A 157 1.84 6.48 13.82
N ALA A 158 1.98 6.84 12.54
CA ALA A 158 2.15 8.24 12.17
C ALA A 158 0.90 9.06 12.56
N PRO A 159 1.06 10.25 13.17
CA PRO A 159 -0.07 11.12 13.52
C PRO A 159 -0.96 11.47 12.32
N GLU A 160 -0.36 11.72 11.17
CA GLU A 160 -1.02 12.12 9.92
C GLU A 160 -1.85 10.98 9.33
N THR A 161 -1.56 9.73 9.71
CA THR A 161 -2.31 8.56 9.27
C THR A 161 -3.46 8.19 10.22
N GLN A 162 -3.61 8.88 11.34
CA GLN A 162 -4.63 8.54 12.32
C GLN A 162 -6.03 8.91 11.83
N VAL A 163 -6.92 7.92 11.84
CA VAL A 163 -8.34 8.12 11.55
C VAL A 163 -9.22 7.69 12.71
N ARG A 164 -10.44 8.21 12.72
CA ARG A 164 -11.49 7.86 13.69
C ARG A 164 -12.82 7.72 12.97
N THR A 165 -13.78 7.08 13.63
CA THR A 165 -15.14 7.04 13.09
C THR A 165 -15.77 8.42 13.17
N LEU A 166 -16.54 8.78 12.13
CA LEU A 166 -17.27 10.05 12.11
C LEU A 166 -18.23 10.17 13.30
N ALA A 167 -18.86 9.06 13.70
CA ALA A 167 -19.74 8.99 14.86
C ALA A 167 -19.01 9.31 16.18
N SER A 168 -17.80 8.78 16.37
CA SER A 168 -16.99 9.06 17.56
C SER A 168 -16.58 10.53 17.60
N MET A 169 -16.08 11.08 16.49
CA MET A 169 -15.67 12.50 16.42
C MET A 169 -16.84 13.45 16.64
N ARG A 170 -18.00 13.16 16.05
CA ARG A 170 -19.22 13.95 16.28
C ARG A 170 -19.64 13.96 17.75
N LYS A 171 -19.54 12.81 18.44
CA LYS A 171 -19.87 12.70 19.87
C LYS A 171 -18.86 13.42 20.76
N GLN A 172 -17.56 13.31 20.46
CA GLN A 172 -16.49 13.86 21.29
C GLN A 172 -16.28 15.36 21.11
N LEU A 173 -16.43 15.88 19.89
CA LEU A 173 -16.13 17.28 19.56
C LEU A 173 -17.38 18.14 19.36
N HIS A 174 -18.58 17.54 19.42
CA HIS A 174 -19.85 18.20 19.16
C HIS A 174 -19.86 18.94 17.81
N LEU A 175 -19.33 18.30 16.77
CA LEU A 175 -19.18 18.88 15.43
C LEU A 175 -20.52 19.38 14.89
N THR A 176 -20.50 20.62 14.43
CA THR A 176 -21.61 21.30 13.77
C THR A 176 -21.80 20.80 12.34
N LYS A 177 -22.98 21.03 11.76
CA LYS A 177 -23.26 20.69 10.35
C LYS A 177 -22.26 21.29 9.34
N PRO A 178 -21.86 22.58 9.42
CA PRO A 178 -20.90 23.13 8.47
C PRO A 178 -19.51 22.51 8.62
N GLU A 179 -19.05 22.22 9.84
CA GLU A 179 -17.76 21.53 10.06
C GLU A 179 -17.80 20.13 9.44
N LEU A 180 -18.90 19.38 9.64
CA LEU A 180 -19.07 18.05 9.04
C LEU A 180 -19.05 18.08 7.51
N ALA A 181 -19.60 19.14 6.88
CA ALA A 181 -19.64 19.28 5.43
C ALA A 181 -18.25 19.52 4.81
N GLN A 182 -17.29 20.03 5.59
CA GLN A 182 -15.92 20.27 5.14
C GLN A 182 -15.03 19.01 5.21
N LEU A 183 -15.47 17.96 5.90
CA LEU A 183 -14.65 16.76 6.12
C LEU A 183 -14.72 15.82 4.92
N VAL A 184 -13.55 15.36 4.49
CA VAL A 184 -13.46 14.23 3.56
C VAL A 184 -13.74 12.95 4.35
N SER A 185 -14.86 12.30 4.04
CA SER A 185 -15.25 11.05 4.66
C SER A 185 -14.95 9.85 3.77
N PHE A 186 -14.50 8.76 4.38
CA PHE A 186 -14.22 7.49 3.71
C PHE A 186 -15.07 6.39 4.33
N LYS A 187 -15.80 5.65 3.49
CA LYS A 187 -16.60 4.51 3.94
C LYS A 187 -15.80 3.22 3.79
N SER A 188 -15.48 2.59 4.91
CA SER A 188 -14.68 1.37 4.95
C SER A 188 -15.38 0.19 4.27
N LEU A 189 -14.60 -0.86 4.02
CA LEU A 189 -15.11 -2.14 3.52
C LEU A 189 -15.23 -3.17 4.65
N PRO A 190 -16.17 -4.12 4.58
CA PRO A 190 -16.11 -5.33 5.38
C PRO A 190 -14.88 -6.16 4.97
N GLY A 191 -14.39 -7.01 5.86
CA GLY A 191 -13.20 -7.82 5.60
C GLY A 191 -12.50 -8.23 6.89
N ILE A 192 -11.35 -8.87 6.75
CA ILE A 192 -10.50 -9.25 7.87
C ILE A 192 -9.30 -8.31 7.84
N TYR A 193 -9.05 -7.64 8.96
CA TYR A 193 -8.07 -6.57 9.07
C TYR A 193 -7.15 -6.77 10.27
N THR A 194 -6.12 -5.93 10.35
CA THR A 194 -5.10 -5.91 11.42
C THR A 194 -4.25 -7.18 11.46
N MET A 195 -3.16 -7.12 12.22
CA MET A 195 -2.30 -8.29 12.44
C MET A 195 -2.97 -9.39 13.27
N ASN A 196 -4.07 -9.06 13.95
CA ASN A 196 -4.83 -10.02 14.77
C ASN A 196 -6.03 -10.64 14.02
N GLU A 197 -6.11 -10.46 12.70
CA GLU A 197 -7.17 -11.03 11.85
C GLU A 197 -8.59 -10.70 12.34
N THR A 198 -8.82 -9.44 12.70
CA THR A 198 -10.11 -8.97 13.20
C THR A 198 -11.13 -8.95 12.06
N ILE A 199 -12.20 -9.74 12.20
CA ILE A 199 -13.31 -9.79 11.25
C ILE A 199 -14.22 -8.56 11.45
N ILE A 200 -14.35 -7.75 10.40
CA ILE A 200 -15.23 -6.59 10.35
C ILE A 200 -16.37 -6.86 9.37
N LYS A 201 -17.60 -6.94 9.89
CA LYS A 201 -18.79 -7.29 9.10
C LYS A 201 -19.50 -6.07 8.50
N SER A 202 -19.34 -4.89 9.08
CA SER A 202 -20.08 -3.69 8.69
C SER A 202 -19.16 -2.59 8.13
N ARG A 203 -19.73 -1.78 7.24
CA ARG A 203 -19.07 -0.59 6.71
C ARG A 203 -19.17 0.55 7.73
N THR A 204 -18.06 1.22 7.99
CA THR A 204 -17.99 2.34 8.92
C THR A 204 -17.46 3.58 8.21
N THR A 205 -18.07 4.74 8.45
CA THR A 205 -17.54 6.01 7.95
C THR A 205 -16.44 6.50 8.87
N ILE A 206 -15.26 6.72 8.29
CA ILE A 206 -14.07 7.20 8.97
C ILE A 206 -13.60 8.52 8.37
N VAL A 207 -12.93 9.32 9.19
CA VAL A 207 -12.41 10.65 8.86
C VAL A 207 -11.00 10.82 9.41
N SER A 208 -10.23 11.71 8.79
CA SER A 208 -8.89 12.08 9.24
C SER A 208 -8.98 12.83 10.57
N LEU A 209 -8.21 12.38 11.57
CA LEU A 209 -8.15 13.09 12.85
C LEU A 209 -7.58 14.49 12.65
N HIS A 210 -6.55 14.63 11.81
CA HIS A 210 -5.92 15.91 11.52
C HIS A 210 -6.91 16.91 10.89
N GLU A 211 -7.66 16.50 9.87
CA GLU A 211 -8.65 17.36 9.21
C GLU A 211 -9.77 17.79 10.15
N VAL A 212 -10.23 16.87 11.01
CA VAL A 212 -11.25 17.16 12.03
C VAL A 212 -10.76 18.23 12.99
N MET A 213 -9.52 18.12 13.46
CA MET A 213 -8.93 19.10 14.39
C MET A 213 -8.81 20.49 13.74
N VAL A 214 -8.38 20.54 12.47
CA VAL A 214 -8.30 21.79 11.70
C VAL A 214 -9.68 22.40 11.48
N ALA A 215 -10.66 21.62 11.03
CA ALA A 215 -12.02 22.09 10.74
C ALA A 215 -12.74 22.62 11.99
N SER A 216 -12.49 22.00 13.15
CA SER A 216 -13.10 22.41 14.42
C SER A 216 -12.52 23.71 15.01
N LYS A 217 -11.53 24.34 14.35
CA LYS A 217 -10.79 25.53 14.81
C LYS A 217 -10.23 25.42 16.24
N ARG A 218 -10.08 24.20 16.77
CA ARG A 218 -9.48 23.96 18.08
C ARG A 218 -7.97 23.88 17.87
N GLN A 219 -7.29 25.03 17.98
CA GLN A 219 -5.82 25.06 18.12
C GLN A 219 -5.41 24.23 19.35
N SER A 220 -4.23 23.62 19.29
CA SER A 220 -3.71 22.63 20.25
C SER A 220 -3.47 23.22 21.67
N PRO A 221 -3.12 22.39 22.67
CA PRO A 221 -3.82 22.25 23.94
C PRO A 221 -3.28 23.16 25.05
N THR A 222 -4.08 24.11 25.52
CA THR A 222 -3.84 24.81 26.80
C THR A 222 -4.49 24.11 28.01
N GLN A 223 -4.99 22.88 27.86
CA GLN A 223 -5.65 22.16 28.96
C GLN A 223 -5.14 20.71 29.08
N PRO A 224 -4.39 20.38 30.17
CA PRO A 224 -3.72 19.08 30.32
C PRO A 224 -4.64 17.86 30.49
N GLN A 225 -5.94 18.05 30.74
CA GLN A 225 -6.84 16.97 31.14
C GLN A 225 -7.75 16.44 30.01
N ALA A 226 -8.15 17.28 29.05
CA ALA A 226 -9.00 16.85 27.92
C ALA A 226 -8.20 16.23 26.76
N SER A 227 -6.93 16.60 26.64
CA SER A 227 -6.02 16.11 25.61
C SER A 227 -5.60 14.65 25.82
N GLN A 228 -5.60 14.15 27.06
CA GLN A 228 -5.29 12.74 27.35
C GLN A 228 -6.43 11.78 26.96
N VAL A 229 -7.69 12.19 27.03
CA VAL A 229 -8.86 11.30 26.76
C VAL A 229 -9.07 11.04 25.26
N ILE A 230 -8.72 11.99 24.38
CA ILE A 230 -8.82 11.83 22.91
C ILE A 230 -7.78 10.82 22.37
N ILE A 231 -6.66 10.66 23.08
CA ILE A 231 -5.51 9.85 22.67
C ILE A 231 -5.70 8.35 22.98
N VAL A 232 -6.58 8.00 23.92
CA VAL A 232 -6.64 6.65 24.51
C VAL A 232 -7.33 5.62 23.62
N ASP A 233 -8.25 6.01 22.73
CA ASP A 233 -8.81 5.06 21.76
C ASP A 233 -7.89 4.89 20.55
N ARG A 234 -6.75 4.22 20.73
CA ARG A 234 -5.90 3.72 19.64
C ARG A 234 -6.59 2.58 18.90
N ASN A 235 -7.79 2.81 18.36
CA ASN A 235 -8.45 1.90 17.42
C ASN A 235 -7.71 1.97 16.06
N GLN A 236 -6.46 1.51 16.05
CA GLN A 236 -5.55 1.50 14.88
C GLN A 236 -6.14 0.72 13.71
N LYS A 237 -7.12 -0.17 13.95
CA LYS A 237 -7.81 -0.96 12.93
C LYS A 237 -8.32 -0.11 11.75
N PHE A 238 -8.77 1.12 12.00
CA PHE A 238 -9.29 1.97 10.94
C PHE A 238 -8.19 2.46 9.97
N ASN A 239 -6.92 2.52 10.42
CA ASN A 239 -5.79 2.80 9.53
C ASN A 239 -5.56 1.65 8.55
N PHE A 240 -5.80 0.41 8.97
CA PHE A 240 -5.73 -0.75 8.08
C PHE A 240 -6.91 -0.77 7.08
N MET A 241 -8.12 -0.47 7.57
CA MET A 241 -9.36 -0.48 6.79
C MET A 241 -9.47 0.60 5.71
N ARG A 242 -8.50 1.54 5.66
CA ARG A 242 -8.41 2.60 4.64
C ARG A 242 -7.15 2.51 3.78
N SER A 243 -6.41 1.42 3.91
CA SER A 243 -5.12 1.26 3.26
C SER A 243 -5.13 0.06 2.33
N CYS A 244 -4.28 0.11 1.31
CA CYS A 244 -4.10 -0.96 0.35
C CYS A 244 -2.60 -1.14 0.05
N ALA A 245 -2.20 -2.35 -0.30
CA ALA A 245 -0.84 -2.61 -0.75
C ALA A 245 -0.67 -2.02 -2.16
N LEU A 246 0.44 -1.32 -2.38
CA LEU A 246 0.78 -0.75 -3.67
C LEU A 246 2.28 -0.95 -3.90
N PRO A 247 2.70 -1.76 -4.89
CA PRO A 247 4.12 -1.89 -5.21
C PRO A 247 4.70 -0.58 -5.74
N TYR A 248 6.02 -0.47 -5.74
CA TYR A 248 6.74 0.59 -6.42
C TYR A 248 7.08 0.14 -7.84
N TYR A 249 6.77 0.97 -8.83
CA TYR A 249 7.22 0.79 -10.21
C TYR A 249 8.36 1.77 -10.51
N ASP A 250 9.51 1.23 -10.90
CA ASP A 250 10.64 2.05 -11.30
C ASP A 250 10.52 2.42 -12.80
N LYS A 251 10.41 3.73 -13.07
CA LYS A 251 10.30 4.27 -14.43
C LYS A 251 11.57 4.00 -15.25
N ALA A 252 12.75 3.91 -14.63
CA ALA A 252 14.02 3.77 -15.33
C ALA A 252 14.30 2.31 -15.72
N THR A 253 14.12 1.38 -14.79
CA THR A 253 14.41 -0.04 -15.02
C THR A 253 13.20 -0.84 -15.50
N GLY A 254 11.98 -0.32 -15.29
CA GLY A 254 10.75 -1.07 -15.52
C GLY A 254 10.47 -2.15 -14.46
N ASN A 255 11.28 -2.21 -13.40
CA ASN A 255 11.12 -3.20 -12.33
C ASN A 255 9.99 -2.83 -11.37
N VAL A 256 9.45 -3.85 -10.71
CA VAL A 256 8.38 -3.71 -9.71
C VAL A 256 8.85 -4.26 -8.38
N GLU A 257 8.90 -3.40 -7.37
CA GLU A 257 9.30 -3.78 -6.02
C GLU A 257 8.08 -3.79 -5.09
N ARG A 258 7.82 -4.93 -4.44
CA ARG A 258 6.80 -5.07 -3.37
C ARG A 258 7.38 -4.83 -1.98
N GLY A 259 8.71 -4.74 -1.89
CA GLY A 259 9.45 -4.69 -0.65
C GLY A 259 9.68 -6.06 -0.02
N ILE A 260 10.81 -6.19 0.67
CA ILE A 260 11.27 -7.41 1.33
C ILE A 260 11.65 -7.15 2.80
N SER A 261 11.55 -8.17 3.63
CA SER A 261 11.96 -8.15 5.04
C SER A 261 13.14 -9.08 5.27
N CYS A 262 13.92 -8.79 6.31
CA CYS A 262 15.14 -9.53 6.64
C CYS A 262 14.82 -10.77 7.49
N ALA A 263 15.12 -11.97 6.99
CA ALA A 263 14.97 -13.21 7.76
C ALA A 263 15.93 -13.25 8.96
N GLY A 264 17.09 -12.59 8.85
CA GLY A 264 18.01 -12.41 9.97
C GLY A 264 17.39 -11.61 11.12
N CYS A 265 16.65 -10.53 10.83
CA CYS A 265 15.96 -9.76 11.87
C CYS A 265 14.89 -10.58 12.59
N GLN A 266 14.21 -11.46 11.86
CA GLN A 266 13.27 -12.41 12.45
C GLN A 266 14.01 -13.43 13.35
N LEU A 267 15.13 -13.99 12.87
CA LEU A 267 15.94 -14.94 13.62
C LEU A 267 16.43 -14.34 14.95
N ALA A 268 16.87 -13.08 14.93
CA ALA A 268 17.36 -12.38 16.11
C ALA A 268 16.29 -12.29 17.22
N ILE A 269 15.02 -12.09 16.85
CA ILE A 269 13.89 -12.07 17.78
C ILE A 269 13.61 -13.47 18.33
N GLU A 270 13.54 -14.49 17.46
CA GLU A 270 13.26 -15.87 17.87
C GLU A 270 14.32 -16.42 18.83
N LYS A 271 15.60 -16.10 18.57
CA LYS A 271 16.72 -16.48 19.43
C LYS A 271 16.95 -15.55 20.62
N LYS A 272 16.14 -14.51 20.81
CA LYS A 272 16.28 -13.51 21.89
C LYS A 272 17.71 -12.96 21.99
N ILE A 273 18.38 -12.76 20.85
CA ILE A 273 19.82 -12.39 20.80
C ILE A 273 20.05 -11.00 21.39
N PHE A 274 19.02 -10.14 21.39
CA PHE A 274 19.11 -8.81 21.97
C PHE A 274 19.06 -8.86 23.50
N THR A 275 20.23 -8.66 24.12
CA THR A 275 20.33 -8.28 25.54
C THR A 275 19.80 -6.87 25.75
N THR A 276 18.82 -6.72 26.66
CA THR A 276 18.44 -5.46 27.36
C THR A 276 17.99 -4.24 26.54
N GLY A 277 17.41 -4.41 25.34
CA GLY A 277 16.73 -3.32 24.60
C GLY A 277 15.23 -3.21 24.89
N THR A 278 14.63 -2.01 24.73
CA THR A 278 13.17 -1.85 24.73
C THR A 278 12.55 -2.67 23.59
N THR A 279 11.67 -3.61 23.93
CA THR A 279 11.02 -4.56 23.00
C THR A 279 10.46 -3.91 21.74
N THR A 280 10.02 -2.65 21.81
CA THR A 280 9.46 -1.89 20.69
C THR A 280 10.44 -1.67 19.54
N LEU A 281 11.72 -1.34 19.81
CA LEU A 281 12.71 -1.08 18.75
C LEU A 281 13.07 -2.36 17.96
N GLN A 282 13.03 -3.51 18.63
CA GLN A 282 13.32 -4.81 18.01
C GLN A 282 12.24 -5.20 17.01
N PHE A 283 10.97 -5.03 17.39
CA PHE A 283 9.85 -5.26 16.47
C PHE A 283 9.85 -4.27 15.31
N ASP A 284 10.22 -3.01 15.54
CA ASP A 284 10.31 -2.00 14.48
C ASP A 284 11.40 -2.35 13.44
N ALA A 285 12.55 -2.90 13.89
CA ALA A 285 13.58 -3.38 12.98
C ALA A 285 13.13 -4.60 12.14
N ARG A 286 12.41 -5.55 12.76
CA ARG A 286 11.81 -6.70 12.06
C ARG A 286 10.70 -6.28 11.09
N ASP A 287 9.89 -5.30 11.48
CA ASP A 287 8.75 -4.79 10.72
C ASP A 287 9.16 -3.85 9.59
N LYS A 288 10.46 -3.52 9.48
CA LYS A 288 11.00 -2.78 8.35
C LYS A 288 10.89 -3.58 7.05
N VAL A 289 10.45 -2.88 6.02
CA VAL A 289 10.37 -3.36 4.65
C VAL A 289 11.36 -2.54 3.83
N TYR A 290 12.20 -3.23 3.07
CA TYR A 290 13.30 -2.66 2.30
C TYR A 290 13.03 -2.77 0.80
N THR A 291 13.61 -1.85 0.03
CA THR A 291 13.91 -2.13 -1.39
C THR A 291 14.97 -3.22 -1.50
N GLN A 292 15.18 -3.76 -2.69
CA GLN A 292 16.27 -4.73 -2.92
C GLN A 292 17.64 -4.13 -2.53
N ASP A 293 17.97 -2.93 -3.02
CA ASP A 293 19.22 -2.26 -2.70
C ASP A 293 19.34 -1.93 -1.20
N GLY A 294 18.26 -1.41 -0.61
CA GLY A 294 18.25 -1.07 0.81
C GLY A 294 18.40 -2.30 1.70
N PHE A 295 17.93 -3.46 1.25
CA PHE A 295 18.16 -4.72 1.95
C PHE A 295 19.62 -5.17 1.83
N LEU A 296 20.25 -5.03 0.67
CA LEU A 296 21.66 -5.39 0.48
C LEU A 296 22.58 -4.51 1.34
N ASP A 297 22.26 -3.22 1.46
CA ASP A 297 22.96 -2.32 2.39
C ASP A 297 22.75 -2.73 3.84
N HIS A 298 21.54 -3.11 4.23
CA HIS A 298 21.26 -3.66 5.56
C HIS A 298 22.02 -4.97 5.83
N PHE A 299 22.08 -5.88 4.85
CA PHE A 299 22.75 -7.18 4.95
C PHE A 299 24.26 -7.07 5.25
N ARG A 300 24.93 -6.02 4.73
CA ARG A 300 26.37 -5.79 4.96
C ARG A 300 26.74 -5.66 6.43
N TRP A 301 25.82 -5.21 7.27
CA TRP A 301 26.07 -4.91 8.68
C TRP A 301 25.32 -5.82 9.65
N TYR A 302 24.34 -6.59 9.17
CA TYR A 302 23.46 -7.37 10.03
C TYR A 302 23.90 -8.82 10.18
N GLU A 303 24.52 -9.14 11.33
CA GLU A 303 25.19 -10.42 11.60
C GLU A 303 24.27 -11.62 11.42
N GLN A 304 23.03 -11.58 11.90
CA GLN A 304 22.12 -12.74 11.83
C GLN A 304 21.71 -13.06 10.40
N ALA A 305 21.66 -12.06 9.50
CA ALA A 305 21.44 -12.31 8.09
C ALA A 305 22.67 -12.98 7.44
N GLN A 306 23.88 -12.58 7.85
CA GLN A 306 25.12 -13.19 7.39
C GLN A 306 25.30 -14.63 7.90
N VAL A 307 24.85 -14.93 9.12
CA VAL A 307 24.81 -16.31 9.65
C VAL A 307 23.93 -17.20 8.76
N LEU A 308 22.72 -16.73 8.41
CA LEU A 308 21.84 -17.44 7.48
C LEU A 308 22.53 -17.66 6.13
N TRP A 309 23.15 -16.63 5.56
CA TRP A 309 23.90 -16.73 4.31
C TRP A 309 25.04 -17.75 4.37
N LYS A 310 25.89 -17.72 5.39
CA LYS A 310 26.99 -18.69 5.55
C LYS A 310 26.47 -20.11 5.71
N SER A 311 25.39 -20.31 6.46
CA SER A 311 24.77 -21.63 6.65
C SER A 311 24.17 -22.22 5.36
N SER A 312 23.87 -21.35 4.37
CA SER A 312 23.30 -21.72 3.08
C SER A 312 24.32 -22.22 2.05
N ALA A 313 25.60 -22.33 2.44
CA ALA A 313 26.73 -22.51 1.52
C ALA A 313 26.62 -21.55 0.31
N GLU A 314 26.53 -20.26 0.63
CA GLU A 314 26.48 -19.17 -0.33
C GLU A 314 25.31 -19.28 -1.34
N GLY A 315 24.14 -19.69 -0.85
CA GLY A 315 22.89 -19.72 -1.60
C GLY A 315 22.62 -21.01 -2.35
N THR A 316 23.47 -22.03 -2.20
CA THR A 316 23.29 -23.35 -2.84
C THR A 316 22.30 -24.25 -2.12
N LYS A 317 22.09 -24.05 -0.82
CA LYS A 317 21.12 -24.79 -0.01
C LYS A 317 20.33 -23.86 0.90
N LYS A 318 19.19 -24.34 1.39
CA LYS A 318 18.38 -23.59 2.36
C LYS A 318 19.16 -23.38 3.68
N PRO A 319 19.12 -22.18 4.30
CA PRO A 319 19.77 -21.94 5.58
C PRO A 319 19.23 -22.88 6.67
N THR A 320 20.12 -23.44 7.48
CA THR A 320 19.76 -24.40 8.54
C THR A 320 18.86 -23.77 9.60
N GLU A 321 19.09 -22.50 9.91
CA GLU A 321 18.37 -21.76 10.95
C GLU A 321 17.36 -20.76 10.38
N LEU A 322 16.89 -20.98 9.14
CA LEU A 322 15.90 -20.08 8.55
C LEU A 322 14.61 -20.08 9.39
N PRO A 323 14.16 -18.94 9.94
CA PRO A 323 12.96 -18.88 10.75
C PRO A 323 11.74 -19.44 10.04
N LEU A 324 10.92 -20.21 10.76
CA LEU A 324 9.66 -20.73 10.22
C LEU A 324 8.74 -19.59 9.75
N PHE A 325 8.74 -18.47 10.47
CA PHE A 325 8.00 -17.28 10.08
C PHE A 325 8.43 -16.72 8.72
N ALA A 326 9.74 -16.69 8.43
CA ALA A 326 10.25 -16.25 7.14
C ALA A 326 9.89 -17.26 6.02
N LEU A 327 9.94 -18.55 6.34
CA LEU A 327 9.56 -19.62 5.43
C LEU A 327 8.09 -19.61 5.02
N MET A 328 7.23 -19.26 5.97
CA MET A 328 5.79 -19.12 5.75
C MET A 328 5.42 -17.71 5.26
N GLU A 329 6.40 -16.90 4.82
CA GLU A 329 6.20 -15.55 4.30
C GLU A 329 5.43 -14.63 5.27
N GLY A 330 5.67 -14.80 6.57
CA GLY A 330 5.03 -14.04 7.63
C GLY A 330 3.66 -14.54 8.08
N HIS A 331 3.18 -15.66 7.56
CA HIS A 331 1.85 -16.20 7.92
C HIS A 331 1.93 -17.43 8.82
N PHE A 332 0.97 -17.54 9.74
CA PHE A 332 0.76 -18.77 10.53
C PHE A 332 -0.56 -19.46 10.19
N LYS A 333 -1.49 -18.79 9.49
CA LYS A 333 -2.77 -19.36 9.05
C LYS A 333 -2.94 -19.12 7.56
N SER A 334 -3.21 -20.19 6.81
CA SER A 334 -3.52 -20.08 5.38
C SER A 334 -4.87 -19.37 5.23
N ARG A 335 -4.85 -18.24 4.53
CA ARG A 335 -6.03 -17.52 4.01
C ARG A 335 -6.14 -17.64 2.49
N GLU A 336 -5.15 -18.29 1.88
CA GLU A 336 -5.06 -18.81 0.51
C GLU A 336 -4.29 -20.14 0.53
#